data_AF-A0A6I5P534-F1
#
_entry.id   AF-A0A6I5P534-F1
#
_cell.length_a   1.000
_cell.length_b   1.000
_cell.length_c   1.000
_cell.angle_alpha   90.00
_cell.angle_beta   90.00
_cell.angle_gamma   90.00
#
_symmetry.space_group_name_H-M   'P 1'
#
loop_
_entity.id
_entity.type
_entity.pdbx_description
1 polymer ?
#
loop_
_entity_poly.entity_id
_entity_poly.type
_entity_poly.pdbx_seq_one_letter_code
_entity_poly.pdbx_strand_id
1 'polypeptide(L)'
;MSLFPYLGFLYFVTRSGQTPRLALVGFYFLLVFVVVTIPAGIYAQQAYGAELANVDWLHGSAEVFLSISNILVVLGFRQVVIKRQRQPTRHTRIAPK
;
A
#
# COMPACT_ATOMS: atom_id res chain seq x y z
N MET A 1 4.46 10.86 -13.85
CA MET A 1 3.13 10.89 -14.51
C MET A 1 2.22 9.73 -14.08
N SER A 2 2.18 9.39 -12.78
CA SER A 2 1.44 8.20 -12.30
C SER A 2 0.56 8.45 -11.06
N LEU A 3 0.54 9.69 -10.54
CA LEU A 3 -0.20 10.05 -9.32
C LEU A 3 -1.71 10.07 -9.58
N PHE A 4 -2.15 10.68 -10.68
CA PHE A 4 -3.57 10.74 -11.05
C PHE A 4 -4.25 9.36 -11.17
N PRO A 5 -3.72 8.38 -11.93
CA PRO A 5 -4.32 7.04 -11.98
C PRO A 5 -4.28 6.33 -10.62
N TYR A 6 -3.26 6.59 -9.78
CA TYR A 6 -3.17 6.02 -8.44
C TYR A 6 -4.27 6.54 -7.49
N LEU A 7 -4.59 7.85 -7.53
CA LEU A 7 -5.70 8.40 -6.76
C LEU A 7 -7.04 7.79 -7.19
N GLY A 8 -7.23 7.59 -8.51
CA GLY A 8 -8.42 6.90 -9.03
C GLY A 8 -8.54 5.47 -8.52
N PHE A 9 -7.43 4.71 -8.54
CA PHE A 9 -7.35 3.38 -7.94
C PHE A 9 -7.72 3.40 -6.45
N LEU A 10 -7.13 4.33 -5.68
CA LEU A 10 -7.35 4.42 -4.24
C LEU A 10 -8.81 4.77 -3.92
N TYR A 11 -9.40 5.71 -4.65
CA TYR A 11 -10.81 6.05 -4.53
C TYR A 11 -11.71 4.84 -4.82
N PHE A 12 -11.43 4.09 -5.88
CA PHE A 12 -12.21 2.90 -6.24
C PHE A 12 -12.12 1.80 -5.17
N VAL A 13 -10.91 1.51 -4.70
CA VAL A 13 -10.64 0.48 -3.69
C VAL A 13 -11.25 0.86 -2.32
N THR A 14 -11.17 2.14 -1.93
CA THR A 14 -11.79 2.63 -0.71
C THR A 14 -13.31 2.59 -0.80
N ARG A 15 -13.89 2.95 -1.94
CA ARG A 15 -15.36 2.94 -2.16
C ARG A 15 -15.93 1.52 -2.26
N SER A 16 -15.18 0.56 -2.79
CA SER A 16 -15.60 -0.84 -2.91
C SER A 16 -15.84 -1.51 -1.56
N GLY A 17 -15.11 -1.12 -0.50
CA GLY A 17 -15.26 -1.70 0.85
C GLY A 17 -14.83 -3.17 0.97
N GLN A 18 -14.38 -3.79 -0.13
CA GLN A 18 -13.93 -5.18 -0.20
C GLN A 18 -12.47 -5.35 0.23
N THR A 19 -11.71 -4.25 0.28
CA THR A 19 -10.26 -4.28 0.57
C THR A 19 -10.03 -4.29 2.08
N PRO A 20 -9.18 -5.18 2.60
CA PRO A 20 -8.88 -5.23 4.04
C PRO A 20 -8.27 -3.91 4.52
N ARG A 21 -8.68 -3.47 5.71
CA ARG A 21 -8.22 -2.19 6.32
C ARG A 21 -6.69 -2.10 6.38
N LEU A 22 -6.01 -3.21 6.65
CA LEU A 22 -4.55 -3.25 6.72
C LEU A 22 -3.88 -3.02 5.34
N ALA A 23 -4.48 -3.54 4.26
CA ALA A 23 -3.98 -3.27 2.91
C ALA A 23 -4.29 -1.83 2.46
N LEU A 24 -5.47 -1.31 2.83
CA LEU A 24 -5.81 0.11 2.61
C LEU A 24 -4.77 1.03 3.27
N VAL A 25 -4.40 0.75 4.53
CA VAL A 25 -3.35 1.50 5.22
C VAL A 25 -2.05 1.46 4.44
N GLY A 26 -1.63 0.30 3.93
CA GLY A 26 -0.44 0.18 3.09
C GLY A 26 -0.48 1.05 1.83
N PHE A 27 -1.62 1.11 1.14
CA PHE A 27 -1.82 1.98 -0.02
C PHE A 27 -1.81 3.48 0.35
N TYR A 28 -2.51 3.88 1.41
CA TYR A 28 -2.46 5.28 1.88
C TYR A 28 -1.05 5.68 2.31
N PHE A 29 -0.30 4.76 2.92
CA PHE A 29 1.10 4.99 3.31
C PHE A 29 1.99 5.25 2.09
N LEU A 30 1.76 4.54 0.98
CA LEU A 30 2.45 4.78 -0.29
C LEU A 30 2.07 6.14 -0.90
N LEU A 31 0.82 6.59 -0.76
CA LEU A 31 0.43 7.94 -1.19
C LEU A 31 1.18 9.02 -0.39
N VAL A 32 1.23 8.88 0.94
CA VAL A 32 1.95 9.81 1.82
C VAL A 32 3.43 9.84 1.48
N PHE A 33 4.03 8.66 1.25
CA PHE A 33 5.40 8.53 0.81
C PHE A 33 5.68 9.35 -0.46
N VAL A 34 4.84 9.20 -1.49
CA VAL A 34 4.97 9.96 -2.74
C VAL A 34 4.82 11.48 -2.49
N VAL A 35 3.87 11.90 -1.67
CA VAL A 35 3.67 13.32 -1.34
C VAL A 35 4.86 13.92 -0.58
N VAL A 36 5.56 13.14 0.25
CA VAL A 36 6.75 13.59 0.98
C VAL A 36 8.02 13.54 0.11
N THR A 37 8.16 12.52 -0.72
CA THR A 37 9.37 12.32 -1.53
C THR A 37 9.49 13.29 -2.71
N ILE A 38 8.38 13.74 -3.29
CA ILE A 38 8.40 14.77 -4.34
C ILE A 38 9.05 16.08 -3.85
N PRO A 39 8.60 16.73 -2.76
CA PRO A 39 9.21 17.96 -2.25
C PRO A 39 10.59 17.71 -1.65
N ALA A 40 10.82 16.58 -0.98
CA ALA A 40 12.17 16.21 -0.52
C ALA A 40 13.14 16.11 -1.71
N GLY A 41 12.67 15.58 -2.84
CA GLY A 41 13.44 15.50 -4.07
C GLY A 41 13.74 16.86 -4.69
N ILE A 42 12.75 17.74 -4.74
CA ILE A 42 12.96 19.12 -5.20
C ILE A 42 13.97 19.85 -4.29
N TYR A 43 13.84 19.71 -2.98
CA TYR A 43 14.73 20.37 -2.01
C TYR A 43 16.17 19.86 -2.11
N ALA A 44 16.38 18.55 -2.22
CA ALA A 44 17.72 18.00 -2.37
C ALA A 44 18.38 18.44 -3.69
N GLN A 45 17.62 18.53 -4.79
CA GLN A 45 18.14 19.04 -6.07
C GLN A 45 18.53 20.53 -6.00
N GLN A 46 17.76 21.36 -5.27
CA GLN A 46 18.05 22.78 -5.08
C GLN A 46 19.20 23.05 -4.10
N ALA A 47 19.31 22.26 -3.03
CA ALA A 47 20.29 22.49 -1.97
C ALA A 47 21.68 21.93 -2.29
N TYR A 48 21.77 20.83 -3.06
CA TYR A 48 23.04 20.12 -3.26
C TYR A 48 23.59 20.15 -4.69
N GLY A 49 22.84 20.68 -5.68
CA GLY A 49 23.32 20.83 -7.06
C GLY A 49 23.71 19.53 -7.77
N ALA A 50 23.37 18.38 -7.17
CA ALA A 50 23.66 17.03 -7.64
C ALA A 50 22.35 16.23 -7.70
N GLU A 51 22.28 15.26 -8.61
CA GLU A 51 21.15 14.35 -8.70
C GLU A 51 20.84 13.69 -7.36
N LEU A 52 19.54 13.49 -7.10
CA LEU A 52 18.97 12.83 -5.92
C LEU A 52 19.59 11.47 -5.56
N ALA A 53 20.35 10.88 -6.48
CA ALA A 53 21.05 9.62 -6.33
C ALA A 53 22.29 9.68 -5.40
N ASN A 54 22.81 10.87 -5.07
CA ASN A 54 24.06 10.99 -4.29
C ASN A 54 23.84 11.15 -2.76
N VAL A 55 22.60 11.04 -2.28
CA VAL A 55 22.27 11.06 -0.84
C VAL A 55 21.76 9.69 -0.44
N ASP A 56 22.69 8.76 -0.22
CA ASP A 56 22.44 7.35 0.15
C ASP A 56 21.40 7.17 1.27
N TRP A 57 21.36 8.10 2.23
CA TRP A 57 20.41 8.06 3.33
C TRP A 57 18.95 8.25 2.88
N LEU A 58 18.70 9.13 1.91
CA LEU A 58 17.35 9.39 1.41
C LEU A 58 16.89 8.25 0.50
N HIS A 59 17.80 7.67 -0.30
CA HIS A 59 17.51 6.50 -1.12
C HIS A 59 17.21 5.26 -0.26
N GLY A 60 18.06 4.94 0.72
CA GLY A 60 17.85 3.80 1.60
C GLY A 60 16.57 3.93 2.44
N SER A 61 16.24 5.14 2.90
CA SER A 61 14.96 5.37 3.60
C SER A 61 13.75 5.18 2.68
N ALA A 62 13.85 5.56 1.40
CA ALA A 62 12.81 5.29 0.40
C ALA A 62 12.59 3.80 0.16
N GLU A 63 13.65 3.01 0.04
CA GLU A 63 13.56 1.55 -0.13
C GLU A 63 12.95 0.85 1.09
N VAL A 64 13.34 1.26 2.31
CA VAL A 64 12.74 0.73 3.54
C VAL A 64 11.27 1.09 3.63
N PHE A 65 10.89 2.32 3.27
CA PHE A 65 9.51 2.77 3.31
C PHE A 65 8.61 1.97 2.35
N LEU A 66 9.08 1.76 1.12
CA LEU A 66 8.41 0.92 0.13
C LEU A 66 8.28 -0.52 0.59
N SER A 67 9.33 -1.06 1.22
CA SER A 67 9.32 -2.41 1.79
C SER A 67 8.25 -2.57 2.87
N ILE A 68 8.16 -1.62 3.80
CA ILE A 68 7.14 -1.62 4.86
C ILE A 68 5.73 -1.52 4.24
N SER A 69 5.53 -0.60 3.28
CA SER A 69 4.24 -0.45 2.60
C SER A 69 3.80 -1.75 1.93
N ASN A 70 4.69 -2.40 1.19
CA ASN A 70 4.40 -3.67 0.51
C ASN A 70 4.09 -4.80 1.50
N ILE A 71 4.82 -4.89 2.62
CA ILE A 71 4.54 -5.86 3.68
C ILE A 71 3.15 -5.64 4.27
N LEU A 72 2.75 -4.39 4.55
CA LEU A 72 1.42 -4.07 5.07
C LEU A 72 0.31 -4.50 4.08
N VAL A 73 0.52 -4.23 2.79
CA VAL A 73 -0.41 -4.66 1.73
C VAL A 73 -0.55 -6.19 1.71
N VAL A 74 0.57 -6.91 1.65
CA VAL A 74 0.59 -8.38 1.61
C VAL A 74 -0.04 -8.99 2.85
N LEU A 75 0.32 -8.49 4.05
CA LEU A 75 -0.27 -8.96 5.30
C LEU A 75 -1.78 -8.70 5.34
N GLY A 76 -2.23 -7.54 4.87
CA GLY A 76 -3.66 -7.21 4.81
C GLY A 76 -4.44 -8.19 3.96
N PHE A 77 -3.96 -8.52 2.76
CA PHE A 77 -4.61 -9.50 1.90
C PHE A 77 -4.48 -10.94 2.42
N ARG A 78 -3.32 -11.32 2.98
CA ARG A 78 -3.10 -12.64 3.58
C ARG A 78 -4.12 -12.96 4.66
N GLN A 79 -4.47 -11.99 5.51
CA GLN A 79 -5.48 -12.17 6.55
C GLN A 79 -6.87 -12.52 5.96
N VAL A 80 -7.26 -11.88 4.85
CA VAL A 80 -8.53 -12.15 4.18
C VAL A 80 -8.54 -13.53 3.53
N VAL A 81 -7.44 -13.89 2.85
CA VAL A 81 -7.29 -15.21 2.20
C VAL A 81 -7.38 -16.33 3.24
N ILE A 82 -6.63 -16.22 4.34
CA ILE A 82 -6.67 -17.21 5.43
C ILE A 82 -8.07 -17.29 6.04
N LYS A 83 -8.75 -16.15 6.26
CA LYS A 83 -10.11 -16.13 6.80
C LYS A 83 -11.12 -16.81 5.88
N ARG A 84 -10.98 -16.64 4.55
CA ARG A 84 -11.82 -17.33 3.55
C ARG A 84 -11.53 -18.84 3.49
N GLN A 85 -10.27 -19.25 3.53
CA GLN A 85 -9.88 -20.68 3.52
C GLN A 85 -10.37 -21.41 4.77
N ARG A 86 -10.46 -20.72 5.91
CA ARG A 86 -10.95 -21.28 7.17
C ARG A 86 -12.46 -21.32 7.31
N GLN A 87 -13.23 -20.73 6.40
CA GLN A 87 -14.68 -20.94 6.36
C GLN A 87 -14.94 -22.32 5.74
N PRO A 88 -15.33 -23.34 6.52
CA PRO A 88 -15.71 -24.62 5.95
C PRO A 88 -16.98 -24.34 5.16
N THR A 89 -17.06 -24.86 3.94
CA THR A 89 -18.28 -24.91 3.14
C THR A 89 -19.39 -25.44 4.06
N ARG A 90 -20.31 -24.58 4.52
CA ARG A 90 -21.54 -25.02 5.18
C ARG A 90 -22.37 -25.69 4.10
N HIS A 91 -22.05 -26.95 3.79
CA HIS A 91 -22.98 -27.84 3.14
C HIS A 91 -24.17 -27.94 4.08
N THR A 92 -25.28 -27.38 3.60
CA THR A 92 -26.63 -27.44 4.15
C THR A 92 -26.88 -28.80 4.82
N ARG A 93 -26.88 -28.83 6.15
CA ARG A 93 -27.48 -29.95 6.88
C ARG A 93 -28.99 -29.80 6.71
N ILE A 94 -29.52 -30.42 5.67
CA ILE A 94 -30.95 -30.63 5.51
C ILE A 94 -31.36 -31.51 6.69
N ALA A 95 -32.19 -30.98 7.59
CA ALA A 95 -32.71 -31.72 8.73
C ALA A 95 -33.75 -32.74 8.24
N PRO A 96 -33.71 -34.00 8.69
CA PRO A 96 -34.80 -34.94 8.43
C PRO A 96 -36.01 -34.58 9.30
N LYS A 97 -37.19 -34.53 8.69
CA LYS A 97 -38.48 -34.59 9.38
C LYS A 97 -39.30 -35.71 8.76
#